data_AF-A0A0Q6H0W3-F1
#
_entry.id   AF-A0A0Q6H0W3-F1
#
_cell.length_a   1.000
_cell.length_b   1.000
_cell.length_c   1.000
_cell.angle_alpha   90.00
_cell.angle_beta   90.00
_cell.angle_gamma   90.00
#
_symmetry.space_group_name_H-M   'P 1'
#
loop_
_entity.id
_entity.type
_entity.pdbx_description
1 polymer ?
#
loop_
_entity_poly.entity_id
_entity_poly.type
_entity_poly.pdbx_seq_one_letter_code
_entity_poly.pdbx_strand_id
1 'polypeptide(L)'
;MTKEHLTTLWKWLCLGCFAYVVGSVITIQGGVDIFGAKFLADAEKDGVAIIGYFSVIVGSFLMCLALTIAMVYARRHGRAWHERIPVVMLDGLKTGSVEGRIFQLAVVLMLIIVPLAGIGRSMIVANEGTICEQTAPGVSPIHYPGGQWRLINLPSSQSQLRLMTMETPPGICGGHGVEISWYTPILFGAMPGVVVTLFLAWLFLLLRSPSKLEQIPHGWDKIAPE
;
A
#
# COMPACT_ATOMS: atom_id res chain seq x y z
N MET A 1 5.50 -4.56 -23.60
CA MET A 1 5.94 -3.58 -22.58
C MET A 1 7.41 -3.82 -22.30
N THR A 2 8.26 -2.81 -22.52
CA THR A 2 9.72 -2.91 -22.40
C THR A 2 10.16 -2.83 -20.93
N LYS A 3 11.43 -3.18 -20.66
CA LYS A 3 12.06 -3.04 -19.34
C LYS A 3 11.92 -1.60 -18.80
N GLU A 4 12.15 -0.62 -19.66
CA GLU A 4 12.05 0.82 -19.34
C GLU A 4 10.62 1.26 -19.00
N HIS A 5 9.62 0.77 -19.75
CA HIS A 5 8.21 1.07 -19.46
C HIS A 5 7.79 0.50 -18.10
N LEU A 6 8.20 -0.74 -17.79
CA LEU A 6 7.91 -1.36 -16.49
C LEU A 6 8.59 -0.62 -15.33
N THR A 7 9.88 -0.26 -15.50
CA THR A 7 10.61 0.55 -14.51
C THR A 7 9.94 1.90 -14.28
N THR A 8 9.53 2.58 -15.35
CA THR A 8 8.91 3.91 -15.27
C THR A 8 7.56 3.84 -14.57
N LEU A 9 6.73 2.86 -14.93
CA LEU A 9 5.44 2.66 -14.28
C LEU A 9 5.60 2.30 -12.80
N TRP A 10 6.54 1.40 -12.49
CA TRP A 10 6.87 1.03 -11.12
C TRP A 10 7.30 2.23 -10.28
N LYS A 11 8.21 3.05 -10.81
CA LYS A 11 8.69 4.28 -10.18
C LYS A 11 7.53 5.20 -9.79
N TRP A 12 6.66 5.53 -10.74
CA TRP A 12 5.58 6.48 -10.48
C TRP A 12 4.54 5.95 -9.49
N LEU A 13 4.22 4.66 -9.56
CA LEU A 13 3.33 4.03 -8.59
C LEU A 13 3.93 4.01 -7.18
N CYS A 14 5.22 3.68 -7.06
CA CYS A 14 5.92 3.70 -5.78
C CYS A 14 6.01 5.12 -5.21
N LEU A 15 6.34 6.11 -6.04
CA LEU A 15 6.44 7.50 -5.61
C LEU A 15 5.08 8.05 -5.19
N GLY A 16 4.02 7.76 -5.94
CA GLY A 16 2.65 8.14 -5.58
C GLY A 16 2.20 7.47 -4.28
N CYS A 17 2.46 6.16 -4.13
CA CYS A 17 2.18 5.43 -2.90
C CYS A 17 2.93 6.02 -1.70
N PHE A 18 4.22 6.27 -1.87
CA PHE A 18 5.07 6.88 -0.84
C PHE A 18 4.55 8.26 -0.43
N ALA A 19 4.35 9.16 -1.39
CA ALA A 19 3.90 10.52 -1.10
C ALA A 19 2.55 10.52 -0.36
N TYR A 20 1.61 9.69 -0.83
CA TYR A 20 0.28 9.61 -0.24
C TYR A 20 0.29 8.99 1.17
N VAL A 21 0.96 7.85 1.35
CA VAL A 21 1.01 7.16 2.65
C VAL A 21 1.80 7.96 3.68
N VAL A 22 2.98 8.47 3.31
CA VAL A 22 3.80 9.28 4.23
C VAL A 22 3.09 10.59 4.56
N GLY A 23 2.48 11.26 3.59
CA GLY A 23 1.64 12.44 3.83
C GLY A 23 0.52 12.15 4.82
N SER A 24 -0.21 11.05 4.62
CA SER A 24 -1.28 10.61 5.53
C SER A 24 -0.76 10.38 6.95
N VAL A 25 0.39 9.72 7.10
CA VAL A 25 0.99 9.44 8.41
C VAL A 25 1.46 10.73 9.10
N ILE A 26 2.05 11.67 8.37
CA ILE A 26 2.43 12.99 8.90
C ILE A 26 1.18 13.71 9.41
N THR A 27 0.11 13.72 8.62
CA THR A 27 -1.15 14.36 9.00
C THR A 27 -1.79 13.69 10.22
N ILE A 28 -1.77 12.36 10.30
CA ILE A 28 -2.22 11.59 11.47
C ILE A 28 -1.44 11.98 12.74
N GLN A 29 -0.17 12.35 12.62
CA GLN A 29 0.68 12.78 13.73
C GLN A 29 0.50 14.27 14.10
N GLY A 30 -0.43 14.99 13.46
CA GLY A 30 -0.65 16.42 13.67
C GLY A 30 0.32 17.32 12.89
N GLY A 31 1.07 16.77 11.94
CA GLY A 31 1.89 17.55 11.03
C GLY A 31 1.06 18.23 9.94
N VAL A 32 1.56 19.34 9.41
CA VAL A 32 0.97 19.99 8.23
C VAL A 32 1.11 19.03 7.06
N ASP A 33 0.01 18.76 6.37
CA ASP A 33 0.01 17.92 5.17
C ASP A 33 0.84 18.58 4.05
N ILE A 34 1.93 17.91 3.65
CA ILE A 34 2.85 18.38 2.61
C ILE A 34 2.50 17.75 1.25
N PHE A 35 1.78 16.63 1.22
CA PHE A 35 1.67 15.76 0.03
C PHE A 35 0.23 15.40 -0.38
N GLY A 36 -0.79 15.98 0.25
CA GLY A 36 -2.18 15.93 -0.22
C GLY A 36 -3.04 14.83 0.39
N ALA A 37 -2.78 14.40 1.63
CA ALA A 37 -3.75 13.66 2.43
C ALA A 37 -5.14 14.35 2.47
N LYS A 38 -5.16 15.69 2.43
CA LYS A 38 -6.37 16.54 2.28
C LYS A 38 -7.19 16.26 1.02
N PHE A 39 -6.66 15.54 0.03
CA PHE A 39 -7.41 15.22 -1.19
C PHE A 39 -8.61 14.31 -0.93
N LEU A 40 -8.53 13.44 0.09
CA LEU A 40 -9.60 12.49 0.44
C LEU A 40 -10.18 12.70 1.83
N ALA A 41 -9.41 13.26 2.77
CA ALA A 41 -9.88 13.57 4.11
C ALA A 41 -9.05 14.68 4.75
N ASP A 42 -9.71 15.63 5.41
CA ASP A 42 -9.07 16.71 6.17
C ASP A 42 -9.06 16.37 7.66
N ALA A 43 -7.89 16.36 8.31
CA ALA A 43 -7.77 15.93 9.71
C ALA A 43 -8.61 16.77 10.66
N GLU A 44 -8.72 18.07 10.38
CA GLU A 44 -9.47 19.01 11.21
C GLU A 44 -10.98 18.84 11.06
N LYS A 45 -11.43 18.36 9.89
CA LYS A 45 -12.86 18.21 9.60
C LYS A 45 -13.30 16.77 9.79
N ASP A 46 -12.63 15.85 9.14
CA ASP A 46 -12.99 14.45 9.00
C ASP A 46 -12.26 13.56 10.03
N GLY A 47 -11.23 14.08 10.70
CA GLY A 47 -10.49 13.38 11.76
C GLY A 47 -9.50 12.32 11.28
N VAL A 48 -8.57 12.01 12.19
CA VAL A 48 -7.40 11.17 11.90
C VAL A 48 -7.74 9.71 11.57
N ALA A 49 -8.85 9.17 12.12
CA ALA A 49 -9.30 7.82 11.82
C ALA A 49 -9.72 7.66 10.35
N ILE A 50 -10.35 8.70 9.77
CA ILE A 50 -10.81 8.70 8.38
C ILE A 50 -9.63 8.81 7.42
N ILE A 51 -8.63 9.62 7.76
CA ILE A 51 -7.36 9.65 7.03
C ILE A 51 -6.70 8.29 7.05
N GLY A 52 -6.61 7.65 8.21
CA GLY A 52 -6.10 6.28 8.34
C GLY A 52 -6.84 5.29 7.44
N TYR A 53 -8.17 5.38 7.41
CA TYR A 53 -9.03 4.52 6.60
C TYR A 53 -8.72 4.62 5.10
N PHE A 54 -8.70 5.84 4.54
CA PHE A 54 -8.38 6.04 3.12
C PHE A 54 -6.91 5.76 2.81
N SER A 55 -6.01 6.09 3.74
CA SER A 55 -4.58 5.78 3.64
C SER A 55 -4.35 4.29 3.45
N VAL A 56 -5.07 3.44 4.20
CA VAL A 56 -5.00 1.99 4.03
C VAL A 56 -5.52 1.55 2.67
N ILE A 57 -6.68 2.01 2.24
CA ILE A 57 -7.30 1.57 0.99
C ILE A 57 -6.47 1.99 -0.23
N VAL A 58 -6.20 3.29 -0.36
CA VAL A 58 -5.49 3.85 -1.51
C VAL A 58 -4.01 3.44 -1.48
N GLY A 59 -3.38 3.47 -0.29
CA GLY A 59 -2.01 3.00 -0.10
C GLY A 59 -1.86 1.53 -0.49
N SER A 60 -2.77 0.66 -0.04
CA SER A 60 -2.73 -0.76 -0.39
C SER A 60 -2.99 -1.01 -1.86
N PHE A 61 -3.91 -0.27 -2.49
CA PHE A 61 -4.16 -0.38 -3.93
C PHE A 61 -2.92 -0.02 -4.76
N LEU A 62 -2.31 1.14 -4.48
CA LEU A 62 -1.10 1.57 -5.18
C LEU A 62 0.06 0.60 -4.96
N MET A 63 0.21 0.08 -3.72
CA MET A 63 1.24 -0.90 -3.41
C MET A 63 1.01 -2.25 -4.11
N CYS A 64 -0.24 -2.72 -4.20
CA CYS A 64 -0.59 -3.92 -4.97
C CYS A 64 -0.19 -3.77 -6.45
N LEU A 65 -0.48 -2.63 -7.07
CA LEU A 65 -0.08 -2.36 -8.46
C LEU A 65 1.45 -2.32 -8.60
N ALA A 66 2.14 -1.60 -7.70
CA ALA A 66 3.59 -1.50 -7.68
C ALA A 66 4.24 -2.89 -7.54
N LEU A 67 3.82 -3.70 -6.57
CA LEU A 67 4.33 -5.06 -6.36
C LEU A 67 4.03 -5.98 -7.54
N THR A 68 2.85 -5.86 -8.15
CA THR A 68 2.50 -6.64 -9.35
C THR A 68 3.46 -6.35 -10.49
N ILE A 69 3.76 -5.07 -10.74
CA ILE A 69 4.72 -4.66 -11.77
C ILE A 69 6.14 -5.11 -11.39
N ALA A 70 6.52 -5.01 -10.12
CA ALA A 70 7.82 -5.48 -9.63
C ALA A 70 8.00 -6.99 -9.85
N MET A 71 6.96 -7.79 -9.61
CA MET A 71 6.97 -9.22 -9.90
C MET A 71 7.06 -9.51 -11.40
N VAL A 72 6.30 -8.80 -12.24
CA VAL A 72 6.39 -8.94 -13.70
C VAL A 72 7.79 -8.60 -14.19
N TYR A 73 8.38 -7.54 -13.65
CA TYR A 73 9.76 -7.15 -13.94
C TYR A 73 10.76 -8.24 -13.51
N ALA A 74 10.67 -8.69 -12.26
CA ALA A 74 11.54 -9.72 -11.68
C ALA A 74 11.51 -11.03 -12.49
N ARG A 75 10.32 -11.43 -12.95
CA ARG A 75 10.14 -12.65 -13.77
C ARG A 75 10.72 -12.51 -15.18
N ARG A 76 10.83 -11.30 -15.72
CA ARG A 76 11.21 -11.07 -17.13
C ARG A 76 12.68 -10.69 -17.33
N HIS A 77 13.32 -10.08 -16.34
CA HIS A 77 14.55 -9.32 -16.60
C HIS A 77 15.75 -9.62 -15.69
N GLY A 78 15.67 -10.55 -14.73
CA GLY A 78 16.78 -10.77 -13.80
C GLY A 78 17.13 -12.24 -13.54
N ARG A 79 18.40 -12.59 -13.77
CA ARG A 79 18.97 -13.90 -13.42
C ARG A 79 19.48 -13.91 -11.98
N ALA A 80 19.92 -12.76 -11.47
CA ALA A 80 20.31 -12.53 -10.08
C ALA A 80 19.36 -11.57 -9.35
N TRP A 81 19.33 -11.60 -8.01
CA TRP A 81 18.41 -10.79 -7.20
C TRP A 81 18.52 -9.28 -7.49
N HIS A 82 19.75 -8.77 -7.66
CA HIS A 82 20.01 -7.35 -7.94
C HIS A 82 19.61 -6.92 -9.37
N GLU A 83 19.27 -7.86 -10.25
CA GLU A 83 18.73 -7.55 -11.59
C GLU A 83 17.20 -7.57 -11.60
N ARG A 84 16.59 -8.15 -10.57
CA ARG A 84 15.13 -8.32 -10.46
C ARG A 84 14.42 -7.13 -9.81
N ILE A 85 15.18 -6.13 -9.34
CA ILE A 85 14.66 -4.88 -8.81
C ILE A 85 14.75 -3.82 -9.93
N PRO A 86 13.64 -3.12 -10.26
CA PRO A 86 13.69 -2.01 -11.20
C PRO A 86 14.64 -0.92 -10.69
N VAL A 87 15.70 -0.63 -11.45
CA VAL A 87 16.62 0.47 -11.13
C VAL A 87 15.97 1.77 -11.54
N VAL A 88 15.90 2.71 -10.61
CA VAL A 88 15.24 4.00 -10.81
C VAL A 88 16.26 5.12 -10.70
N MET A 89 16.18 6.11 -11.59
CA MET A 89 16.97 7.37 -11.59
C MET A 89 18.48 7.29 -11.86
N LEU A 90 19.09 6.11 -11.94
CA LEU A 90 20.52 5.97 -12.25
C LEU A 90 20.72 5.10 -13.49
N ASP A 91 20.70 5.74 -14.65
CA ASP A 91 21.04 5.10 -15.92
C ASP A 91 22.53 4.73 -15.92
N GLY A 92 22.84 3.47 -16.25
CA GLY A 92 24.22 2.97 -16.28
C GLY A 92 24.78 2.45 -14.95
N LEU A 93 23.99 2.45 -13.86
CA LEU A 93 24.43 1.86 -12.58
C LEU A 93 24.68 0.35 -12.72
N LYS A 94 25.89 -0.09 -12.40
CA LYS A 94 26.23 -1.52 -12.31
C LYS A 94 25.60 -2.11 -11.04
N THR A 95 24.41 -2.71 -11.15
CA THR A 95 23.68 -3.30 -10.01
C THR A 95 24.43 -4.41 -9.28
N GLY A 96 25.40 -5.04 -9.94
CA GLY A 96 26.28 -6.04 -9.34
C GLY A 96 27.33 -5.46 -8.38
N SER A 97 27.64 -4.15 -8.45
CA SER A 97 28.63 -3.50 -7.58
C SER A 97 28.11 -3.30 -6.15
N VAL A 98 29.01 -3.08 -5.19
CA VAL A 98 28.63 -2.80 -3.79
C VAL A 98 27.74 -1.55 -3.71
N GLU A 99 28.12 -0.49 -4.40
CA GLU A 99 27.36 0.76 -4.49
C GLU A 99 25.97 0.54 -5.09
N GLY A 100 25.88 -0.24 -6.17
CA GLY A 100 24.61 -0.58 -6.81
C GLY A 100 23.66 -1.33 -5.89
N ARG A 101 24.18 -2.26 -5.08
CA ARG A 101 23.40 -3.01 -4.09
C ARG A 101 22.92 -2.14 -2.95
N ILE A 102 23.77 -1.24 -2.44
CA ILE A 102 23.39 -0.29 -1.38
C ILE A 102 22.28 0.63 -1.88
N PHE A 103 22.41 1.15 -3.10
CA PHE A 103 21.37 1.98 -3.72
C PHE A 103 20.05 1.22 -3.85
N GLN A 104 20.07 -0.02 -4.35
CA GLN A 104 18.86 -0.84 -4.45
C GLN A 104 18.22 -1.11 -3.10
N LEU A 105 19.02 -1.39 -2.07
CA LEU A 105 18.51 -1.57 -0.71
C LEU A 105 17.80 -0.29 -0.23
N ALA A 106 18.41 0.89 -0.44
CA ALA A 106 17.81 2.16 -0.07
C ALA A 106 16.49 2.43 -0.83
N VAL A 107 16.45 2.12 -2.13
CA VAL A 107 15.23 2.24 -2.94
C VAL A 107 14.13 1.31 -2.42
N VAL A 108 14.43 0.05 -2.11
CA VAL A 108 13.44 -0.90 -1.56
C VAL A 108 12.98 -0.44 -0.17
N LEU A 109 13.89 0.01 0.68
CA LEU A 109 13.55 0.53 2.00
C LEU A 109 12.59 1.72 1.91
N MET A 110 12.93 2.71 1.09
CA MET A 110 12.16 3.95 0.96
C MET A 110 10.84 3.75 0.22
N LEU A 111 10.83 2.99 -0.88
CA LEU A 111 9.68 2.90 -1.77
C LEU A 111 8.74 1.73 -1.47
N ILE A 112 9.19 0.74 -0.70
CA ILE A 112 8.38 -0.44 -0.34
C ILE A 112 8.20 -0.53 1.17
N ILE A 113 9.29 -0.60 1.95
CA ILE A 113 9.19 -0.85 3.40
C ILE A 113 8.53 0.31 4.15
N VAL A 114 8.94 1.56 3.87
CA VAL A 114 8.35 2.75 4.52
C VAL A 114 6.84 2.86 4.24
N PRO A 115 6.35 2.77 2.98
CA PRO A 115 4.91 2.77 2.74
C PRO A 115 4.17 1.60 3.37
N LEU A 116 4.75 0.39 3.42
CA LEU A 116 4.14 -0.74 4.13
C LEU A 116 3.96 -0.46 5.63
N ALA A 117 4.99 0.10 6.28
CA ALA A 117 4.91 0.50 7.68
C ALA A 117 3.87 1.62 7.89
N GLY A 118 3.79 2.57 6.95
CA GLY A 118 2.81 3.64 6.97
C GLY A 118 1.36 3.11 6.83
N ILE A 119 1.10 2.18 5.91
CA ILE A 119 -0.20 1.49 5.80
C ILE A 119 -0.54 0.80 7.11
N GLY A 120 0.41 0.10 7.73
CA GLY A 120 0.22 -0.54 9.04
C GLY A 120 -0.16 0.46 10.13
N ARG A 121 0.54 1.61 10.21
CA ARG A 121 0.22 2.66 11.18
C ARG A 121 -1.17 3.26 10.93
N SER A 122 -1.50 3.56 9.67
CA SER A 122 -2.81 4.06 9.26
C SER A 122 -3.93 3.08 9.61
N MET A 123 -3.68 1.77 9.50
CA MET A 123 -4.62 0.73 9.86
C MET A 123 -4.92 0.71 11.37
N ILE A 124 -3.90 0.90 12.21
CA ILE A 124 -4.08 0.99 13.67
C ILE A 124 -4.96 2.20 14.00
N VAL A 125 -4.61 3.38 13.45
CA VAL A 125 -5.34 4.63 13.73
C VAL A 125 -6.78 4.59 13.23
N ALA A 126 -7.03 3.99 12.08
CA ALA A 126 -8.39 3.81 11.59
C ALA A 126 -9.23 2.92 12.51
N ASN A 127 -8.66 1.84 13.05
CA ASN A 127 -9.36 0.95 13.99
C ASN A 127 -9.57 1.56 15.39
N GLU A 128 -8.83 2.61 15.74
CA GLU A 128 -9.06 3.40 16.95
C GLU A 128 -10.27 4.35 16.81
N GLY A 129 -10.78 4.55 15.60
CA GLY A 129 -11.99 5.35 15.33
C GLY A 129 -13.26 4.71 15.87
N THR A 130 -14.18 5.54 16.35
CA THR A 130 -15.50 5.11 16.85
C THR A 130 -16.45 4.90 15.67
N ILE A 131 -17.22 3.82 15.69
CA ILE A 131 -18.25 3.55 14.68
C ILE A 131 -19.61 3.95 15.24
N CYS A 132 -20.35 4.76 14.49
CA CYS A 132 -21.73 5.13 14.78
C CYS A 132 -22.67 4.30 13.92
N GLU A 133 -23.60 3.60 14.55
CA GLU A 133 -24.68 2.92 13.88
C GLU A 133 -25.99 3.68 14.07
N GLN A 134 -26.64 3.98 12.95
CA GLN A 134 -28.02 4.45 12.92
C GLN A 134 -28.90 3.30 12.46
N THR A 135 -29.81 2.82 13.31
CA THR A 135 -30.71 1.71 12.97
C THR A 135 -32.00 2.19 12.29
N ALA A 136 -32.50 3.37 12.68
CA ALA A 136 -33.66 4.02 12.06
C ALA A 136 -33.59 5.56 12.21
N PRO A 137 -34.26 6.33 11.32
CA PRO A 137 -34.41 7.78 11.51
C PRO A 137 -35.12 8.10 12.83
N GLY A 138 -34.53 8.95 13.67
CA GLY A 138 -35.12 9.39 14.95
C GLY A 138 -34.85 8.51 16.18
N VAL A 139 -34.12 7.40 16.04
CA VAL A 139 -33.65 6.57 17.16
C VAL A 139 -32.24 7.01 17.58
N SER A 140 -31.96 6.97 18.89
CA SER A 140 -30.62 7.30 19.42
C SER A 140 -29.56 6.37 18.80
N PRO A 141 -28.46 6.92 18.25
CA PRO A 141 -27.43 6.12 17.61
C PRO A 141 -26.67 5.25 18.60
N ILE A 142 -26.23 4.08 18.13
CA ILE A 142 -25.39 3.17 18.91
C ILE A 142 -23.93 3.50 18.57
N HIS A 143 -23.14 3.82 19.60
CA HIS A 143 -21.73 4.11 19.46
C HIS A 143 -20.89 2.90 19.86
N TYR A 144 -20.06 2.46 18.93
CA TYR A 144 -19.12 1.38 19.12
C TYR A 144 -17.71 1.96 19.24
N PRO A 145 -17.09 1.92 20.43
CA PRO A 145 -15.73 2.46 20.60
C PRO A 145 -14.74 1.74 19.68
N GLY A 146 -13.72 2.47 19.21
CA GLY A 146 -12.61 1.87 18.47
C GLY A 146 -11.93 0.75 19.25
N GLY A 147 -11.33 -0.20 18.52
CA GLY A 147 -10.67 -1.36 19.11
C GLY A 147 -10.49 -2.54 18.15
N GLN A 148 -9.58 -3.46 18.52
CA GLN A 148 -9.25 -4.75 17.89
C GLN A 148 -10.00 -5.10 16.59
N TRP A 149 -9.58 -4.51 15.47
CA TRP A 149 -10.01 -4.88 14.11
C TRP A 149 -11.50 -4.68 13.81
N ARG A 150 -12.15 -3.70 14.46
CA ARG A 150 -13.59 -3.44 14.31
C ARG A 150 -14.03 -3.07 12.88
N LEU A 151 -13.14 -2.48 12.09
CA LEU A 151 -13.40 -2.18 10.68
C LEU A 151 -13.41 -3.44 9.78
N ILE A 152 -12.87 -4.56 10.28
CA ILE A 152 -12.95 -5.87 9.62
C ILE A 152 -14.22 -6.61 10.05
N ASN A 153 -14.63 -6.45 11.31
CA ASN A 153 -15.82 -7.07 11.88
C ASN A 153 -16.91 -6.02 12.11
N LEU A 154 -17.47 -5.50 11.02
CA LEU A 154 -18.53 -4.49 11.10
C LEU A 154 -19.82 -5.10 11.65
N PRO A 155 -20.53 -4.39 12.55
CA PRO A 155 -21.89 -4.75 12.92
C PRO A 155 -22.82 -4.62 11.71
N SER A 156 -23.80 -5.51 11.58
CA SER A 156 -24.79 -5.41 10.51
C SER A 156 -25.82 -4.33 10.84
N SER A 157 -25.82 -3.23 10.10
CA SER A 157 -26.88 -2.21 10.18
C SER A 157 -27.76 -2.26 8.94
N GLN A 158 -29.07 -2.07 9.13
CA GLN A 158 -30.03 -1.94 8.02
C GLN A 158 -30.10 -0.54 7.44
N SER A 159 -29.55 0.49 8.11
CA SER A 159 -29.69 1.88 7.64
C SER A 159 -28.35 2.55 7.35
N GLN A 160 -27.49 2.83 8.35
CA GLN A 160 -26.23 3.52 8.11
C GLN A 160 -25.18 3.21 9.17
N LEU A 161 -23.96 2.97 8.71
CA LEU A 161 -22.75 2.86 9.52
C LEU A 161 -21.82 4.00 9.15
N ARG A 162 -21.27 4.71 10.13
CA ARG A 162 -20.32 5.80 9.90
C ARG A 162 -19.10 5.66 10.78
N LEU A 163 -17.93 5.87 10.18
CA LEU A 163 -16.69 6.05 10.93
C LEU A 163 -16.66 7.49 11.42
N MET A 164 -16.54 7.67 12.73
CA MET A 164 -16.59 8.95 13.40
C MET A 164 -15.26 9.31 14.05
N THR A 165 -15.06 10.62 14.20
CA THR A 165 -13.98 11.21 14.98
C THR A 165 -14.34 11.17 16.46
N MET A 166 -13.33 11.22 17.35
CA MET A 166 -13.57 11.30 18.79
C MET A 166 -14.35 12.57 19.21
N GLU A 167 -14.45 13.58 18.35
CA GLU A 167 -15.08 14.87 18.66
C GLU A 167 -16.55 14.98 18.24
N THR A 168 -17.12 13.93 17.63
CA THR A 168 -18.53 14.00 17.19
C THR A 168 -19.45 13.93 18.42
N PRO A 169 -20.32 14.93 18.66
CA PRO A 169 -21.17 14.95 19.84
C PRO A 169 -22.12 13.74 19.87
N PRO A 170 -22.32 13.11 21.04
CA PRO A 170 -23.18 11.95 21.19
C PRO A 170 -24.64 12.33 20.88
N GLY A 171 -25.24 11.68 19.88
CA GLY A 171 -26.67 11.83 19.59
C GLY A 171 -27.05 12.00 18.12
N ILE A 172 -26.11 12.33 17.23
CA ILE A 172 -26.38 12.41 15.79
C ILE A 172 -25.30 11.61 15.04
N CYS A 173 -25.69 10.53 14.32
CA CYS A 173 -24.77 9.95 13.32
C CYS A 173 -24.56 10.90 12.11
N GLY A 174 -25.27 12.04 12.08
CA GLY A 174 -25.13 13.12 11.12
C GLY A 174 -24.06 14.11 11.55
N GLY A 175 -22.95 14.15 10.82
CA GLY A 175 -21.79 14.99 11.10
C GLY A 175 -20.63 14.61 10.19
N HIS A 176 -19.45 15.18 10.47
CA HIS A 176 -18.19 14.89 9.80
C HIS A 176 -17.78 13.42 10.05
N GLY A 177 -18.05 12.56 9.08
CA GLY A 177 -17.86 11.13 9.17
C GLY A 177 -18.03 10.48 7.81
N VAL A 178 -17.35 9.36 7.58
CA VAL A 178 -17.43 8.62 6.31
C VAL A 178 -18.38 7.46 6.49
N GLU A 179 -19.32 7.34 5.54
CA GLU A 179 -20.20 6.19 5.48
C GLU A 179 -19.42 4.92 5.16
N ILE A 180 -19.54 3.95 6.06
CA ILE A 180 -18.95 2.63 5.92
C ILE A 180 -19.94 1.77 5.15
N SER A 181 -19.51 1.28 4.00
CA SER A 181 -20.31 0.40 3.17
C SER A 181 -19.95 -1.07 3.41
N TRP A 182 -20.73 -1.97 2.83
CA TRP A 182 -20.55 -3.42 2.96
C TRP A 182 -19.18 -3.91 2.43
N TYR A 183 -18.55 -3.17 1.50
CA TYR A 183 -17.25 -3.54 0.93
C TYR A 183 -16.06 -3.10 1.81
N THR A 184 -16.29 -2.33 2.87
CA THR A 184 -15.22 -1.84 3.75
C THR A 184 -14.36 -2.96 4.34
N PRO A 185 -14.91 -4.07 4.89
CA PRO A 185 -14.09 -5.16 5.41
C PRO A 185 -13.18 -5.78 4.34
N ILE A 186 -13.63 -5.79 3.09
CA ILE A 186 -12.86 -6.32 1.96
C ILE A 186 -11.74 -5.34 1.60
N LEU A 187 -12.06 -4.07 1.35
CA LEU A 187 -11.06 -3.10 0.93
C LEU A 187 -10.06 -2.75 2.03
N PHE A 188 -10.53 -2.57 3.27
CA PHE A 188 -9.71 -2.19 4.40
C PHE A 188 -9.02 -3.40 5.05
N GLY A 189 -9.71 -4.54 5.16
CA GLY A 189 -9.16 -5.74 5.79
C GLY A 189 -8.37 -6.63 4.84
N ALA A 190 -8.94 -6.98 3.68
CA ALA A 190 -8.32 -7.94 2.78
C ALA A 190 -7.18 -7.34 1.94
N MET A 191 -7.28 -6.08 1.48
CA MET A 191 -6.23 -5.51 0.62
C MET A 191 -4.84 -5.44 1.29
N PRO A 192 -4.68 -5.01 2.54
CA PRO A 192 -3.38 -5.09 3.21
C PRO A 192 -2.84 -6.52 3.27
N GLY A 193 -3.71 -7.52 3.48
CA GLY A 193 -3.34 -8.93 3.42
C GLY A 193 -2.85 -9.36 2.03
N VAL A 194 -3.50 -8.89 0.96
CA VAL A 194 -3.03 -9.09 -0.42
C VAL A 194 -1.67 -8.43 -0.63
N VAL A 195 -1.48 -7.20 -0.16
CA VAL A 195 -0.19 -6.49 -0.24
C VAL A 195 0.93 -7.30 0.42
N VAL A 196 0.71 -7.81 1.64
CA VAL A 196 1.69 -8.65 2.34
C VAL A 196 1.98 -9.93 1.55
N THR A 197 0.95 -10.57 1.00
CA THR A 197 1.11 -11.78 0.18
C THR A 197 1.92 -11.51 -1.08
N LEU A 198 1.62 -10.42 -1.80
CA LEU A 198 2.36 -10.00 -2.98
C LEU A 198 3.81 -9.62 -2.65
N PHE A 199 4.04 -8.98 -1.51
CA PHE A 199 5.38 -8.63 -1.03
C PHE A 199 6.20 -9.90 -0.74
N LEU A 200 5.63 -10.87 -0.03
CA LEU A 200 6.29 -12.15 0.23
C LEU A 200 6.56 -12.93 -1.06
N ALA A 201 5.60 -12.94 -2.00
CA ALA A 201 5.78 -13.56 -3.30
C ALA A 201 6.90 -12.87 -4.11
N TRP A 202 6.98 -11.53 -4.06
CA TRP A 202 8.06 -10.79 -4.69
C TRP A 202 9.41 -11.06 -4.04
N LEU A 203 9.50 -11.06 -2.70
CA LEU A 203 10.71 -11.45 -1.97
C LEU A 203 11.18 -12.85 -2.35
N PHE A 204 10.26 -13.82 -2.43
CA PHE A 204 10.57 -15.16 -2.90
C PHE A 204 11.15 -15.15 -4.32
N LEU A 205 10.57 -14.36 -5.23
CA LEU A 205 11.10 -14.20 -6.58
C LEU A 205 12.47 -13.52 -6.61
N LEU A 206 12.78 -12.60 -5.68
CA LEU A 206 14.11 -12.01 -5.56
C LEU A 206 15.14 -13.04 -5.10
N LEU A 207 14.79 -13.87 -4.11
CA LEU A 207 15.70 -14.81 -3.47
C LEU A 207 15.86 -16.15 -4.20
N ARG A 208 14.93 -16.51 -5.10
CA ARG A 208 14.97 -17.77 -5.85
C ARG A 208 16.25 -17.90 -6.69
N SER A 209 16.97 -19.02 -6.56
CA SER A 209 18.12 -19.32 -7.41
C SER A 209 17.72 -19.44 -8.89
N PRO A 210 18.56 -18.99 -9.85
CA PRO A 210 18.30 -19.17 -11.27
C PRO A 210 18.10 -20.67 -11.59
N SER A 211 17.09 -20.98 -12.39
CA SER A 211 16.82 -22.37 -12.75
C SER A 211 17.91 -22.90 -13.69
N LYS A 212 18.38 -24.15 -13.46
CA LYS A 212 19.44 -24.78 -14.28
C LYS A 212 19.13 -24.82 -15.79
N LEU A 213 17.85 -24.81 -16.17
CA LEU A 213 17.40 -24.79 -17.57
C LEU A 213 17.72 -23.46 -18.29
N GLU A 214 17.92 -22.37 -17.55
CA GLU A 214 18.22 -21.05 -18.10
C GLU A 214 19.73 -20.80 -18.29
N GLN A 215 20.56 -21.78 -17.90
CA GLN A 215 22.02 -21.76 -18.02
C GLN A 215 22.53 -22.36 -19.33
N ILE A 216 21.66 -22.86 -20.23
CA ILE A 216 22.11 -23.30 -21.55
C ILE A 216 22.59 -22.06 -22.30
N PRO A 217 23.89 -21.92 -22.60
CA PRO A 217 24.38 -20.82 -23.40
C PRO A 217 23.82 -21.00 -24.81
N HIS A 218 23.23 -19.95 -25.38
CA HIS A 218 22.93 -19.83 -26.82
C HIS A 218 24.23 -19.72 -27.66
N GLY A 219 25.21 -20.59 -27.37
CA GLY A 219 26.54 -20.60 -27.95
C GLY A 219 26.84 -21.82 -28.83
N TRP A 220 25.81 -22.56 -29.26
CA TRP A 220 25.99 -23.76 -30.10
C TRP A 220 25.80 -23.52 -31.61
N ASP A 221 25.60 -22.28 -32.07
CA ASP A 221 25.47 -21.98 -33.50
C ASP A 221 26.81 -21.64 -34.20
N LYS A 222 27.97 -21.95 -33.58
CA LYS A 222 29.29 -21.74 -34.20
C LYS A 222 30.20 -22.97 -34.09
N ILE A 223 29.71 -24.13 -34.51
CA ILE A 223 30.59 -25.23 -34.91
C ILE A 223 29.96 -25.87 -36.16
N ALA A 224 30.21 -25.28 -37.32
CA ALA A 224 30.23 -26.02 -38.57
C ALA A 224 31.72 -26.22 -38.94
N PRO A 225 32.22 -27.46 -39.00
CA PRO A 225 33.54 -27.74 -39.55
C PRO A 225 33.46 -27.77 -41.09
N GLU A 226 34.46 -27.11 -41.68
CA GLU A 226 35.04 -27.25 -43.05
C GLU A 226 34.11 -27.29 -44.28
#